data_AF-A0A133VKY2-F1
#
_entry.id   AF-A0A133VKY2-F1
#
_cell.length_a   1.000
_cell.length_b   1.000
_cell.length_c   1.000
_cell.angle_alpha   90.00
_cell.angle_beta   90.00
_cell.angle_gamma   90.00
#
_symmetry.space_group_name_H-M   'P 1'
#
loop_
_entity.id
_entity.type
_entity.pdbx_description
1 polymer ?
#
loop_
_entity_poly.entity_id
_entity_poly.type
_entity_poly.pdbx_seq_one_letter_code
_entity_poly.pdbx_strand_id
1 'polypeptide(L)'
;MKENKSTARPGTPERFESPKLIMHRFSSENFKVAIDKEGHYTLSSTYIIRKNEDGNLETIAAQLNSKVLQYYLKNFVSGNRLSKTPVRELPIASRLDKRLEKEIASLKQKKETKEEKIREFIEWLDSRYEISTNLKKKISNELPCENFSDFLDLLGKNESKISSDYSEFSEHKKVKRGWTEIKEKIEGLNLEIKEINNKSNSIVFDLYDLSEEEVITVLDSLDTEEEIKQGILKKFEELKD
;
A
#
# COMPACT_ATOMS: atom_id res chain seq x y z
N MET A 1 -30.49 16.48 35.04
CA MET A 1 -29.40 16.32 34.05
C MET A 1 -28.11 16.14 34.83
N LYS A 2 -27.37 15.04 34.65
CA LYS A 2 -26.10 14.84 35.36
C LYS A 2 -25.07 15.86 34.84
N GLU A 3 -24.56 16.64 35.77
CA GLU A 3 -23.56 17.69 35.58
C GLU A 3 -22.31 17.17 34.85
N ASN A 4 -21.82 17.96 33.89
CA ASN A 4 -20.47 17.97 33.35
C ASN A 4 -19.73 16.62 33.29
N LYS A 5 -20.16 15.71 32.41
CA LYS A 5 -19.21 14.74 31.86
C LYS A 5 -18.18 15.53 31.07
N SER A 6 -16.94 15.61 31.55
CA SER A 6 -15.86 16.19 30.76
C SER A 6 -15.85 15.49 29.40
N THR A 7 -16.14 16.22 28.33
CA THR A 7 -15.98 15.73 26.97
C THR A 7 -14.55 15.19 26.84
N ALA A 8 -14.37 14.10 26.10
CA ALA A 8 -13.05 13.49 25.89
C ALA A 8 -12.07 14.59 25.45
N ARG A 9 -11.15 14.97 26.34
CA ARG A 9 -10.16 15.99 26.04
C ARG A 9 -9.21 15.44 24.97
N PRO A 10 -8.78 16.25 23.99
CA PRO A 10 -7.73 15.85 23.07
C PRO A 10 -6.52 15.33 23.85
N GLY A 11 -5.82 14.33 23.32
CA GLY A 11 -4.51 13.97 23.86
C GLY A 11 -3.55 15.16 23.79
N THR A 12 -2.41 15.08 24.48
CA THR A 12 -1.44 16.19 24.46
C THR A 12 -0.86 16.37 23.04
N PRO A 13 -0.61 17.61 22.58
CA PRO A 13 -0.10 17.89 21.23
C PRO A 13 1.15 17.10 20.83
N GLU A 14 2.05 16.87 21.79
CA GLU A 14 3.32 16.15 21.58
C GLU A 14 3.10 14.67 21.20
N ARG A 15 1.89 14.16 21.40
CA ARG A 15 1.50 12.82 20.91
C ARG A 15 1.29 12.79 19.41
N PHE A 16 0.89 13.90 18.82
CA PHE A 16 0.53 14.01 17.42
C PHE A 16 1.63 14.68 16.61
N GLU A 17 2.28 15.71 17.12
CA GLU A 17 3.18 16.60 16.36
C GLU A 17 4.59 16.03 16.13
N SER A 18 4.73 14.71 16.13
CA SER A 18 5.99 14.00 15.82
C SER A 18 5.72 12.88 14.81
N PRO A 19 6.72 12.52 13.97
CA PRO A 19 6.63 11.34 13.11
C PRO A 19 6.24 10.10 13.91
N LYS A 20 5.18 9.44 13.48
CA LYS A 20 4.54 8.35 14.22
C LYS A 20 3.94 7.32 13.28
N LEU A 21 3.73 6.11 13.79
CA LEU A 21 2.90 5.12 13.12
C LEU A 21 1.47 5.24 13.61
N ILE A 22 0.53 5.10 12.69
CA ILE A 22 -0.90 5.09 12.98
C ILE A 22 -1.51 3.77 12.53
N MET A 23 -2.46 3.28 13.33
CA MET A 23 -3.09 1.99 13.14
C MET A 23 -4.55 2.06 13.59
N HIS A 24 -5.47 1.51 12.79
CA HIS A 24 -6.87 1.43 13.21
C HIS A 24 -7.09 0.35 14.27
N ARG A 25 -7.86 0.65 15.31
CA ARG A 25 -8.11 -0.26 16.45
C ARG A 25 -9.08 -1.39 16.12
N PHE A 26 -9.92 -1.19 15.10
CA PHE A 26 -11.04 -2.08 14.78
C PHE A 26 -10.85 -2.83 13.46
N SER A 27 -9.64 -3.33 13.21
CA SER A 27 -9.33 -4.06 11.97
C SER A 27 -8.36 -5.19 12.26
N SER A 28 -8.88 -6.27 12.84
CA SER A 28 -8.11 -7.49 13.09
C SER A 28 -7.75 -8.21 11.79
N GLU A 29 -8.67 -8.25 10.82
CA GLU A 29 -8.50 -8.98 9.56
C GLU A 29 -7.79 -8.19 8.45
N ASN A 30 -7.85 -6.85 8.49
CA ASN A 30 -7.23 -5.96 7.51
C ASN A 30 -6.27 -4.97 8.17
N PHE A 31 -5.42 -5.53 9.03
CA PHE A 31 -4.41 -4.79 9.75
C PHE A 31 -3.49 -4.03 8.79
N LYS A 32 -3.51 -2.70 8.89
CA LYS A 32 -2.61 -1.82 8.13
C LYS A 32 -2.05 -0.74 9.03
N VAL A 33 -0.77 -0.49 8.87
CA VAL A 33 -0.03 0.55 9.59
C VAL A 33 0.48 1.56 8.58
N ALA A 34 0.22 2.83 8.84
CA ALA A 34 0.71 3.93 8.03
C ALA A 34 1.69 4.79 8.84
N ILE A 35 2.60 5.45 8.13
CA ILE A 35 3.52 6.43 8.71
C ILE A 35 2.90 7.80 8.53
N ASP A 36 2.71 8.52 9.63
CA ASP A 36 2.31 9.91 9.62
C ASP A 36 3.52 10.79 9.93
N LYS A 37 3.99 11.50 8.91
CA LYS A 37 5.10 12.44 8.99
C LYS A 37 4.66 13.89 9.24
N GLU A 38 3.38 14.19 9.03
CA GLU A 38 2.82 15.54 9.03
C GLU A 38 2.15 15.93 10.36
N GLY A 39 2.04 14.98 11.29
CA GLY A 39 1.58 15.28 12.64
C GLY A 39 0.07 15.33 12.78
N HIS A 40 -0.67 14.59 11.94
CA HIS A 40 -2.12 14.56 11.97
C HIS A 40 -2.69 14.14 13.34
N TYR A 41 -3.78 14.81 13.72
CA TYR A 41 -4.59 14.48 14.89
C TYR A 41 -5.55 13.35 14.54
N THR A 42 -5.63 12.34 15.41
CA THR A 42 -6.42 11.12 15.16
C THR A 42 -7.48 10.89 16.23
N LEU A 43 -8.57 10.23 15.82
CA LEU A 43 -9.64 9.82 16.72
C LEU A 43 -9.18 8.70 17.67
N SER A 44 -9.94 8.47 18.75
CA SER A 44 -9.66 7.44 19.74
C SER A 44 -9.73 6.00 19.21
N SER A 45 -10.26 5.82 17.99
CA SER A 45 -10.25 4.60 17.19
C SER A 45 -8.89 4.31 16.53
N THR A 46 -7.88 5.15 16.73
CA THR A 46 -6.54 5.00 16.15
C THR A 46 -5.49 4.82 17.25
N TYR A 47 -4.67 3.78 17.12
CA TYR A 47 -3.43 3.64 17.86
C TYR A 47 -2.36 4.55 17.27
N ILE A 48 -1.60 5.19 18.17
CA ILE A 48 -0.40 5.94 17.84
C ILE A 48 0.75 5.15 18.44
N ILE A 49 1.64 4.66 17.59
CA ILE A 49 2.88 4.01 17.98
C ILE A 49 4.01 5.01 17.68
N ARG A 50 4.78 5.36 18.71
CA ARG A 50 5.93 6.24 18.59
C ARG A 50 7.19 5.39 18.59
N LYS A 51 8.23 5.86 17.92
CA LYS A 51 9.56 5.27 18.06
C LYS A 51 10.11 5.56 19.46
N ASN A 52 10.81 4.59 20.03
CA ASN A 52 11.89 4.89 20.98
C ASN A 52 13.15 5.22 20.17
N GLU A 53 14.13 5.89 20.77
CA GLU A 53 15.19 6.66 20.09
C GLU A 53 15.95 5.91 18.97
N ASP A 54 16.03 4.58 18.99
CA ASP A 54 16.82 3.76 18.07
C ASP A 54 16.05 3.11 16.89
N GLY A 55 14.73 3.30 16.79
CA GLY A 55 13.90 2.62 15.78
C GLY A 55 13.69 3.39 14.47
N ASN A 56 13.91 2.74 13.31
CA ASN A 56 13.50 3.26 12.01
C ASN A 56 12.00 2.99 11.80
N LEU A 57 11.17 4.04 11.75
CA LEU A 57 9.72 3.91 11.58
C LEU A 57 9.33 3.15 10.32
N GLU A 58 10.15 3.23 9.27
CA GLU A 58 9.85 2.63 7.97
C GLU A 58 10.07 1.11 8.00
N THR A 59 11.13 0.65 8.68
CA THR A 59 11.36 -0.79 8.88
C THR A 59 10.33 -1.39 9.82
N ILE A 60 9.95 -0.67 10.89
CA ILE A 60 8.88 -1.10 11.79
C ILE A 60 7.55 -1.19 11.05
N ALA A 61 7.22 -0.20 10.21
CA ALA A 61 6.01 -0.24 9.39
C ALA A 61 6.03 -1.40 8.39
N ALA A 62 7.18 -1.72 7.79
CA ALA A 62 7.31 -2.85 6.88
C ALA A 62 7.08 -4.19 7.59
N GLN A 63 7.68 -4.38 8.77
CA GLN A 63 7.43 -5.57 9.60
C GLN A 63 5.94 -5.67 9.97
N LEU A 64 5.34 -4.59 10.47
CA LEU A 64 3.93 -4.56 10.88
C LEU A 64 2.96 -4.86 9.73
N ASN A 65 3.28 -4.46 8.50
CA ASN A 65 2.45 -4.75 7.32
C ASN A 65 2.81 -6.08 6.63
N SER A 66 3.79 -6.84 7.14
CA SER A 66 4.25 -8.10 6.53
C SER A 66 3.25 -9.24 6.72
N LYS A 67 3.43 -10.30 5.92
CA LYS A 67 2.63 -11.53 6.03
C LYS A 67 2.84 -12.24 7.38
N VAL A 68 4.03 -12.21 7.98
CA VAL A 68 4.25 -12.79 9.33
C VAL A 68 3.33 -12.17 10.35
N LEU A 69 3.26 -10.83 10.40
CA LEU A 69 2.42 -10.15 11.38
C LEU A 69 0.94 -10.31 11.07
N GLN A 70 0.55 -10.34 9.79
CA GLN A 70 -0.83 -10.65 9.41
C GLN A 70 -1.23 -12.05 9.89
N TYR A 71 -0.36 -13.05 9.71
CA TYR A 71 -0.57 -14.40 10.23
C TYR A 71 -0.68 -14.40 11.76
N TYR A 72 0.21 -13.71 12.45
CA TYR A 72 0.18 -13.61 13.90
C TYR A 72 -1.16 -13.03 14.38
N LEU A 73 -1.61 -11.94 13.77
CA LEU A 73 -2.87 -11.28 14.13
C LEU A 73 -4.08 -12.16 13.82
N LYS A 74 -4.12 -12.81 12.65
CA LYS A 74 -5.21 -13.71 12.24
C LYS A 74 -5.39 -14.89 13.21
N ASN A 75 -4.28 -15.45 13.70
CA ASN A 75 -4.31 -16.71 14.46
C ASN A 75 -4.25 -16.51 15.98
N PHE A 76 -3.63 -15.44 16.48
CA PHE A 76 -3.38 -15.25 17.91
C PHE A 76 -4.13 -14.08 18.53
N VAL A 77 -4.73 -13.20 17.72
CA VAL A 77 -5.54 -12.08 18.24
C VAL A 77 -7.01 -12.29 17.94
N SER A 78 -7.80 -12.51 18.99
CA SER A 78 -9.24 -12.71 18.88
C SER A 78 -10.03 -11.40 18.89
N GLY A 79 -11.09 -11.38 18.09
CA GLY A 79 -12.10 -10.33 18.06
C GLY A 79 -11.76 -9.12 17.18
N ASN A 80 -12.78 -8.30 16.94
CA ASN A 80 -12.72 -7.20 15.97
C ASN A 80 -11.98 -5.95 16.47
N ARG A 81 -11.43 -6.00 17.70
CA ARG A 81 -10.77 -4.87 18.34
C ARG A 81 -9.42 -5.30 18.90
N LEU A 82 -8.37 -4.70 18.38
CA LEU A 82 -7.04 -4.81 18.95
C LEU A 82 -7.00 -4.07 20.27
N SER A 83 -6.92 -4.80 21.39
CA SER A 83 -6.71 -4.20 22.70
C SER A 83 -5.25 -3.71 22.84
N LYS A 84 -4.93 -2.97 23.91
CA LYS A 84 -3.57 -2.42 24.06
C LYS A 84 -2.52 -3.51 24.32
N THR A 85 -2.91 -4.62 24.95
CA THR A 85 -1.98 -5.68 25.37
C THR A 85 -1.39 -6.42 24.16
N PRO A 86 -2.18 -6.97 23.22
CA PRO A 86 -1.64 -7.61 22.01
C PRO A 86 -0.76 -6.67 21.18
N VAL A 87 -1.10 -5.38 21.11
CA VAL A 87 -0.29 -4.38 20.39
C VAL A 87 1.10 -4.19 21.01
N ARG A 88 1.22 -4.30 22.33
CA ARG A 88 2.51 -4.18 23.04
C ARG A 88 3.36 -5.44 22.94
N GLU A 89 2.73 -6.56 22.70
CA GLU A 89 3.34 -7.89 22.63
C GLU A 89 3.58 -8.34 21.19
N LEU A 90 3.33 -7.46 20.19
CA LEU A 90 3.60 -7.77 18.80
C LEU A 90 5.07 -8.17 18.64
N PRO A 91 5.36 -9.33 18.03
CA PRO A 91 6.72 -9.77 17.84
C PRO A 91 7.33 -8.91 16.74
N ILE A 92 7.94 -7.77 17.09
CA ILE A 92 8.66 -6.90 16.16
C ILE A 92 10.14 -7.06 16.43
N ALA A 93 10.89 -7.47 15.41
CA ALA A 93 12.33 -7.58 15.52
C ALA A 93 12.92 -6.18 15.78
N SER A 94 13.69 -6.08 16.86
CA SER A 94 14.35 -4.84 17.28
C SER A 94 15.57 -4.49 16.41
N ARG A 95 16.07 -5.48 15.65
CA ARG A 95 17.24 -5.33 14.78
C ARG A 95 16.87 -4.59 13.49
N LEU A 96 17.67 -3.60 13.14
CA LEU A 96 17.64 -2.98 11.82
C LEU A 96 18.25 -3.92 10.79
N ASP A 97 17.53 -4.17 9.70
CA ASP A 97 18.00 -4.94 8.55
C ASP A 97 18.19 -4.02 7.34
N LYS A 98 19.43 -3.84 6.91
CA LYS A 98 19.80 -2.97 5.78
C LYS A 98 19.23 -3.45 4.44
N ARG A 99 18.99 -4.76 4.29
CA ARG A 99 18.35 -5.32 3.08
C ARG A 99 16.90 -4.83 3.03
N LEU A 100 16.18 -4.90 4.16
CA LEU A 100 14.82 -4.40 4.26
C LEU A 100 14.74 -2.88 4.02
N GLU A 101 15.66 -2.11 4.60
CA GLU A 101 15.72 -0.65 4.35
C GLU A 101 15.89 -0.31 2.87
N LYS A 102 16.75 -1.05 2.17
CA LYS A 102 16.97 -0.88 0.73
C LYS A 102 15.70 -1.19 -0.07
N GLU A 103 15.02 -2.30 0.24
CA GLU A 103 13.78 -2.66 -0.44
C GLU A 103 12.66 -1.64 -0.20
N ILE A 104 12.54 -1.10 1.03
CA ILE A 104 11.58 -0.03 1.34
C ILE A 104 11.85 1.23 0.52
N ALA A 105 13.12 1.64 0.41
CA ALA A 105 13.51 2.80 -0.39
C ALA A 105 13.19 2.59 -1.88
N SER A 106 13.50 1.40 -2.41
CA SER A 106 13.15 1.00 -3.78
C SER A 106 11.64 1.02 -4.01
N LEU A 107 10.87 0.45 -3.08
CA LEU A 107 9.40 0.41 -3.16
C LEU A 107 8.78 1.80 -3.26
N LYS A 108 9.27 2.75 -2.45
CA LYS A 108 8.81 4.15 -2.51
C LYS A 108 9.12 4.78 -3.85
N GLN A 109 10.37 4.67 -4.31
CA GLN A 109 10.78 5.23 -5.60
C GLN A 109 9.90 4.70 -6.74
N LYS A 110 9.60 3.40 -6.75
CA LYS A 110 8.72 2.79 -7.78
C LYS A 110 7.28 3.29 -7.69
N LYS A 111 6.74 3.45 -6.48
CA LYS A 111 5.40 4.03 -6.28
C LYS A 111 5.33 5.49 -6.71
N GLU A 112 6.31 6.30 -6.34
CA GLU A 112 6.41 7.70 -6.77
C GLU A 112 6.52 7.81 -8.30
N THR A 113 7.35 6.96 -8.92
CA THR A 113 7.47 6.90 -10.38
C THR A 113 6.13 6.52 -11.03
N LYS A 114 5.41 5.54 -10.46
CA LYS A 114 4.09 5.12 -10.94
C LYS A 114 3.09 6.27 -10.88
N GLU A 115 3.00 6.95 -9.74
CA GLU A 115 2.11 8.10 -9.53
C GLU A 115 2.45 9.26 -10.48
N GLU A 116 3.74 9.53 -10.69
CA GLU A 116 4.21 10.54 -11.64
C GLU A 116 3.79 10.20 -13.07
N LYS A 117 3.96 8.95 -13.53
CA LYS A 117 3.55 8.56 -14.89
C LYS A 117 2.04 8.62 -15.10
N ILE A 118 1.27 8.25 -14.09
CA ILE A 118 -0.19 8.43 -14.12
C ILE A 118 -0.53 9.93 -14.22
N ARG A 119 0.13 10.79 -13.44
CA ARG A 119 -0.08 12.24 -13.46
C ARG A 119 0.26 12.84 -14.83
N GLU A 120 1.43 12.53 -15.39
CA GLU A 120 1.85 12.98 -16.73
C GLU A 120 0.81 12.58 -17.79
N PHE A 121 0.29 11.35 -17.73
CA PHE A 121 -0.73 10.87 -18.66
C PHE A 121 -2.07 11.61 -18.49
N ILE A 122 -2.48 11.86 -17.25
CA ILE A 122 -3.69 12.63 -16.94
C ILE A 122 -3.56 14.06 -17.44
N GLU A 123 -2.41 14.73 -17.24
CA GLU A 123 -2.14 16.08 -17.74
C GLU A 123 -2.15 16.12 -19.28
N TRP A 124 -1.58 15.09 -19.92
CA TRP A 124 -1.61 14.94 -21.36
C TRP A 124 -3.03 14.78 -21.92
N LEU A 125 -3.90 14.02 -21.25
CA LEU A 125 -5.33 13.92 -21.59
C LEU A 125 -6.08 15.23 -21.35
N ASP A 126 -5.84 15.86 -20.21
CA ASP A 126 -6.50 17.10 -19.80
C ASP A 126 -6.23 18.25 -20.76
N SER A 127 -4.99 18.37 -21.23
CA SER A 127 -4.60 19.38 -22.24
C SER A 127 -5.34 19.26 -23.57
N ARG A 128 -5.99 18.12 -23.85
CA ARG A 128 -6.71 17.83 -25.11
C ARG A 128 -8.21 17.88 -24.94
N TYR A 129 -8.71 17.39 -23.81
CA TYR A 129 -10.14 17.12 -23.62
C TYR A 129 -10.75 17.91 -22.47
N GLU A 130 -9.96 18.69 -21.73
CA GLU A 130 -10.41 19.47 -20.56
C GLU A 130 -11.19 18.60 -19.55
N ILE A 131 -10.60 17.48 -19.14
CA ILE A 131 -11.28 16.46 -18.36
C ILE A 131 -11.58 16.93 -16.93
N SER A 132 -12.77 16.62 -16.43
CA SER A 132 -13.16 16.97 -15.06
C SER A 132 -12.24 16.36 -13.98
N THR A 133 -12.12 17.04 -12.83
CA THR A 133 -11.34 16.55 -11.66
C THR A 133 -11.79 15.16 -11.18
N ASN A 134 -13.08 14.84 -11.31
CA ASN A 134 -13.60 13.51 -10.95
C ASN A 134 -13.07 12.44 -11.89
N LEU A 135 -13.01 12.73 -13.20
CA LEU A 135 -12.44 11.81 -14.19
C LEU A 135 -10.94 11.60 -13.95
N LYS A 136 -10.18 12.67 -13.65
CA LYS A 136 -8.75 12.56 -13.27
C LYS A 136 -8.54 11.56 -12.12
N LYS A 137 -9.36 11.66 -11.06
CA LYS A 137 -9.30 10.73 -9.92
C LYS A 137 -9.64 9.30 -10.31
N LYS A 138 -10.68 9.09 -11.14
CA LYS A 138 -11.04 7.75 -11.63
C LYS A 138 -9.91 7.12 -12.43
N ILE A 139 -9.35 7.85 -13.40
CA ILE A 139 -8.19 7.41 -14.20
C ILE A 139 -7.04 7.01 -13.29
N SER A 140 -6.73 7.83 -12.28
CA SER A 140 -5.64 7.54 -11.33
C SER A 140 -5.85 6.26 -10.52
N ASN A 141 -7.10 5.88 -10.25
CA ASN A 141 -7.42 4.71 -9.45
C ASN A 141 -7.59 3.43 -10.29
N GLU A 142 -8.05 3.57 -11.53
CA GLU A 142 -8.44 2.44 -12.39
C GLU A 142 -7.37 2.05 -13.41
N LEU A 143 -6.29 2.83 -13.57
CA LEU A 143 -5.17 2.43 -14.42
C LEU A 143 -4.26 1.38 -13.75
N PRO A 144 -3.83 0.33 -14.49
CA PRO A 144 -4.11 0.08 -15.90
C PRO A 144 -5.48 -0.62 -16.10
N CYS A 145 -6.25 -0.18 -17.09
CA CYS A 145 -7.49 -0.88 -17.50
C CYS A 145 -7.16 -2.14 -18.31
N GLU A 146 -8.02 -3.17 -18.26
CA GLU A 146 -7.80 -4.43 -18.97
C GLU A 146 -7.68 -4.24 -20.48
N ASN A 147 -8.59 -3.48 -21.08
CA ASN A 147 -8.55 -3.21 -22.50
C ASN A 147 -8.85 -1.74 -22.84
N PHE A 148 -8.59 -1.36 -24.10
CA PHE A 148 -8.76 0.01 -24.54
C PHE A 148 -10.23 0.43 -24.57
N SER A 149 -11.15 -0.51 -24.79
CA SER A 149 -12.58 -0.24 -24.75
C SER A 149 -13.02 0.17 -23.35
N ASP A 150 -12.52 -0.49 -22.31
CA ASP A 150 -12.84 -0.13 -20.91
C ASP A 150 -12.32 1.27 -20.58
N PHE A 151 -11.14 1.61 -21.09
CA PHE A 151 -10.59 2.96 -20.95
C PHE A 151 -11.43 4.00 -21.71
N LEU A 152 -11.88 3.70 -22.92
CA LEU A 152 -12.79 4.58 -23.66
C LEU A 152 -14.14 4.72 -22.95
N ASP A 153 -14.66 3.65 -22.38
CA ASP A 153 -15.87 3.67 -21.53
C ASP A 153 -15.66 4.59 -20.34
N LEU A 154 -14.49 4.51 -19.69
CA LEU A 154 -14.12 5.38 -18.58
C LEU A 154 -14.07 6.85 -19.01
N LEU A 155 -13.57 7.14 -20.22
CA LEU A 155 -13.56 8.50 -20.78
C LEU A 155 -14.97 8.97 -21.20
N GLY A 156 -15.67 8.20 -22.01
CA GLY A 156 -16.95 8.55 -22.64
C GLY A 156 -18.14 8.59 -21.68
N LYS A 157 -18.12 7.80 -20.59
CA LYS A 157 -19.13 7.89 -19.51
C LYS A 157 -19.03 9.20 -18.73
N ASN A 158 -17.94 9.95 -18.85
CA ASN A 158 -17.66 11.12 -18.02
C ASN A 158 -17.41 12.42 -18.80
N GLU A 159 -17.28 12.41 -20.14
CA GLU A 159 -17.16 13.61 -20.99
C GLU A 159 -17.88 13.44 -22.34
N SER A 160 -18.96 14.19 -22.57
CA SER A 160 -19.75 14.15 -23.83
C SER A 160 -19.02 14.72 -25.05
N LYS A 161 -17.88 15.39 -24.85
CA LYS A 161 -17.03 15.97 -25.91
C LYS A 161 -16.07 14.96 -26.52
N ILE A 162 -15.82 13.83 -25.85
CA ILE A 162 -14.99 12.75 -26.41
C ILE A 162 -15.92 11.93 -27.30
N SER A 163 -15.99 12.34 -28.56
CA SER A 163 -16.81 11.67 -29.56
C SER A 163 -16.40 10.20 -29.69
N SER A 164 -17.36 9.29 -29.57
CA SER A 164 -17.21 7.90 -30.03
C SER A 164 -17.28 7.79 -31.55
N ASP A 165 -17.44 8.92 -32.26
CA ASP A 165 -17.55 8.98 -33.70
C ASP A 165 -16.15 8.99 -34.33
N TYR A 166 -15.93 8.01 -35.21
CA TYR A 166 -14.64 7.57 -35.75
C TYR A 166 -14.08 8.49 -36.85
N SER A 167 -14.60 9.71 -36.98
CA SER A 167 -14.33 10.63 -38.09
C SER A 167 -12.96 11.33 -38.01
N GLU A 168 -12.32 11.36 -36.84
CA GLU A 168 -10.93 11.82 -36.65
C GLU A 168 -9.97 10.66 -36.37
N PHE A 169 -9.73 9.83 -37.39
CA PHE A 169 -8.89 8.63 -37.34
C PHE A 169 -7.47 8.87 -36.77
N SER A 170 -6.94 10.09 -36.85
CA SER A 170 -5.59 10.46 -36.38
C SER A 170 -5.51 10.66 -34.86
N GLU A 171 -6.51 11.28 -34.23
CA GLU A 171 -6.51 11.56 -32.79
C GLU A 171 -6.82 10.30 -31.97
N HIS A 172 -7.76 9.47 -32.42
CA HIS A 172 -8.02 8.17 -31.81
C HIS A 172 -6.78 7.27 -31.78
N LYS A 173 -5.97 7.30 -32.86
CA LYS A 173 -4.69 6.58 -32.91
C LYS A 173 -3.68 7.11 -31.90
N LYS A 174 -3.63 8.42 -31.65
CA LYS A 174 -2.77 9.03 -30.64
C LYS A 174 -3.19 8.66 -29.21
N VAL A 175 -4.50 8.70 -28.91
CA VAL A 175 -5.04 8.28 -27.61
C VAL A 175 -4.79 6.81 -27.35
N LYS A 176 -5.08 5.95 -28.33
CA LYS A 176 -4.79 4.52 -28.21
C LYS A 176 -3.31 4.27 -27.95
N ARG A 177 -2.43 4.94 -28.69
CA ARG A 177 -0.99 4.82 -28.49
C ARG A 177 -0.57 5.27 -27.09
N GLY A 178 -0.98 6.47 -26.67
CA GLY A 178 -0.66 6.99 -25.33
C GLY A 178 -1.18 6.09 -24.21
N TRP A 179 -2.40 5.57 -24.35
CA TRP A 179 -2.97 4.60 -23.42
C TRP A 179 -2.17 3.28 -23.39
N THR A 180 -1.78 2.74 -24.55
CA THR A 180 -0.97 1.52 -24.62
C THR A 180 0.39 1.73 -23.94
N GLU A 181 1.06 2.84 -24.23
CA GLU A 181 2.36 3.18 -23.62
C GLU A 181 2.26 3.31 -22.09
N ILE A 182 1.25 4.02 -21.58
CA ILE A 182 1.08 4.15 -20.12
C ILE A 182 0.66 2.81 -19.49
N LYS A 183 -0.21 2.04 -20.15
CA LYS A 183 -0.63 0.72 -19.67
C LYS A 183 0.57 -0.19 -19.46
N GLU A 184 1.38 -0.39 -20.50
CA GLU A 184 2.58 -1.22 -20.44
C GLU A 184 3.54 -0.73 -19.36
N LYS A 185 3.72 0.60 -19.24
CA LYS A 185 4.59 1.17 -18.22
C LYS A 185 4.10 0.89 -16.80
N ILE A 186 2.80 1.05 -16.55
CA ILE A 186 2.21 0.83 -15.23
C ILE A 186 2.17 -0.66 -14.89
N GLU A 187 1.89 -1.54 -15.85
CA GLU A 187 1.98 -3.00 -15.67
C GLU A 187 3.40 -3.42 -15.30
N GLY A 188 4.41 -2.92 -16.01
CA GLY A 188 5.83 -3.16 -15.67
C GLY A 188 6.18 -2.68 -14.26
N LEU A 189 5.76 -1.48 -13.88
CA LEU A 189 5.97 -0.95 -12.52
C LEU A 189 5.23 -1.77 -11.45
N ASN A 190 4.02 -2.26 -11.74
CA ASN A 190 3.27 -3.13 -10.83
C ASN A 190 4.00 -4.46 -10.60
N LEU A 191 4.59 -5.05 -11.64
CA LEU A 191 5.41 -6.25 -11.52
C LEU A 191 6.66 -6.01 -10.68
N GLU A 192 7.39 -4.92 -10.92
CA GLU A 192 8.55 -4.55 -10.09
C GLU A 192 8.17 -4.33 -8.62
N ILE A 193 7.05 -3.65 -8.36
CA ILE A 193 6.50 -3.45 -7.01
C ILE A 193 6.15 -4.80 -6.37
N LYS A 194 5.55 -5.73 -7.11
CA LYS A 194 5.22 -7.08 -6.64
C LYS A 194 6.49 -7.83 -6.24
N GLU A 195 7.53 -7.81 -7.07
CA GLU A 195 8.82 -8.44 -6.77
C GLU A 195 9.49 -7.86 -5.52
N ILE A 196 9.48 -6.52 -5.37
CA ILE A 196 10.03 -5.86 -4.17
C ILE A 196 9.24 -6.25 -2.91
N ASN A 197 7.90 -6.33 -3.00
CA ASN A 197 7.07 -6.78 -1.89
C ASN A 197 7.34 -8.25 -1.54
N ASN A 198 7.55 -9.11 -2.54
CA ASN A 198 7.90 -10.52 -2.32
C ASN A 198 9.25 -10.61 -1.59
N LYS A 199 10.28 -9.92 -2.11
CA LYS A 199 11.62 -9.85 -1.49
C LYS A 199 11.55 -9.30 -0.05
N SER A 200 10.75 -8.26 0.18
CA SER A 200 10.55 -7.67 1.51
C SER A 200 9.94 -8.68 2.49
N ASN A 201 8.92 -9.44 2.08
CA ASN A 201 8.36 -10.50 2.92
C ASN A 201 9.39 -11.59 3.21
N SER A 202 10.17 -12.02 2.22
CA SER A 202 11.24 -13.00 2.39
C SER A 202 12.32 -12.53 3.38
N ILE A 203 12.74 -11.27 3.30
CA ILE A 203 13.68 -10.68 4.28
C ILE A 203 13.05 -10.66 5.67
N VAL A 204 11.75 -10.37 5.78
CA VAL A 204 11.07 -10.39 7.06
C VAL A 204 11.01 -11.82 7.61
N PHE A 205 10.70 -12.84 6.81
CA PHE A 205 10.75 -14.24 7.26
C PHE A 205 12.14 -14.63 7.78
N ASP A 206 13.19 -14.23 7.06
CA ASP A 206 14.58 -14.43 7.46
C ASP A 206 14.92 -13.68 8.76
N LEU A 207 14.39 -12.47 8.94
CA LEU A 207 14.59 -11.66 10.15
C LEU A 207 13.97 -12.30 11.41
N TYR A 208 12.94 -13.13 11.23
CA TYR A 208 12.31 -13.91 12.29
C TYR A 208 12.84 -15.35 12.36
N ASP A 209 13.88 -15.68 11.59
CA ASP A 209 14.51 -17.00 11.53
C ASP A 209 13.54 -18.15 11.19
N LEU A 210 12.54 -17.89 10.34
CA LEU A 210 11.57 -18.93 9.96
C LEU A 210 12.23 -20.01 9.09
N SER A 211 11.81 -21.25 9.29
CA SER A 211 12.02 -22.34 8.34
C SER A 211 11.14 -22.19 7.10
N GLU A 212 11.48 -22.89 6.02
CA GLU A 212 10.66 -22.89 4.80
C GLU A 212 9.26 -23.46 5.05
N GLU A 213 9.14 -24.51 5.87
CA GLU A 213 7.86 -25.10 6.28
C GLU A 213 6.97 -24.09 7.04
N GLU A 214 7.57 -23.26 7.90
CA GLU A 214 6.87 -22.19 8.60
C GLU A 214 6.45 -21.06 7.64
N VAL A 215 7.30 -20.70 6.68
CA VAL A 215 6.92 -19.74 5.63
C VAL A 215 5.71 -20.26 4.84
N ILE A 216 5.72 -21.51 4.40
CA ILE A 216 4.59 -22.14 3.71
C ILE A 216 3.32 -22.06 4.57
N THR A 217 3.44 -22.45 5.85
CA THR A 217 2.33 -22.40 6.82
C THR A 217 1.75 -20.98 6.95
N VAL A 218 2.59 -19.96 7.04
CA VAL A 218 2.18 -18.55 7.09
C VAL A 218 1.42 -18.16 5.82
N LEU A 219 1.95 -18.50 4.64
CA LEU A 219 1.37 -18.12 3.36
C LEU A 219 0.02 -18.80 3.11
N ASP A 220 -0.07 -20.09 3.44
CA ASP A 220 -1.29 -20.89 3.31
C ASP A 220 -2.37 -20.45 4.28
N SER A 221 -2.01 -20.17 5.52
CA SER A 221 -2.96 -19.63 6.51
C SER A 221 -3.54 -18.28 6.09
N LEU A 222 -2.84 -17.50 5.25
CA LEU A 222 -3.31 -16.23 4.72
C LEU A 222 -4.03 -16.33 3.37
N ASP A 223 -4.28 -17.54 2.87
CA ASP A 223 -4.91 -17.77 1.57
C ASP A 223 -4.16 -17.01 0.45
N THR A 224 -2.82 -16.98 0.54
CA THR A 224 -1.99 -16.22 -0.40
C THR A 224 -2.06 -16.86 -1.78
N GLU A 225 -2.33 -16.06 -2.82
CA GLU A 225 -2.36 -16.52 -4.21
C GLU A 225 -1.08 -17.28 -4.58
N GLU A 226 -1.23 -18.40 -5.29
CA GLU A 226 -0.13 -19.33 -5.58
C GLU A 226 1.04 -18.64 -6.30
N GLU A 227 0.77 -17.75 -7.24
CA GLU A 227 1.82 -17.00 -7.96
C GLU A 227 2.64 -16.12 -6.99
N ILE A 228 1.99 -15.47 -6.03
CA ILE A 228 2.65 -14.66 -5.00
C ILE A 228 3.44 -15.57 -4.06
N LYS A 229 2.84 -16.69 -3.63
CA LYS A 229 3.46 -17.67 -2.75
C LYS A 229 4.77 -18.19 -3.36
N GLN A 230 4.74 -18.64 -4.60
CA GLN A 230 5.91 -19.13 -5.33
C GLN A 230 6.98 -18.03 -5.50
N GLY A 231 6.56 -16.80 -5.82
CA GLY A 231 7.48 -15.66 -5.90
C GLY A 231 8.21 -15.39 -4.58
N ILE A 232 7.47 -15.42 -3.46
CA ILE A 232 8.03 -15.23 -2.11
C ILE A 232 8.99 -16.37 -1.73
N LEU A 233 8.59 -17.64 -1.95
CA LEU A 233 9.41 -18.80 -1.61
C LEU A 233 10.72 -18.79 -2.38
N LYS A 234 10.67 -18.54 -3.69
CA LYS A 234 11.88 -18.36 -4.50
C LYS A 234 12.78 -17.25 -3.95
N LYS A 235 12.22 -16.10 -3.59
CA LYS A 235 13.00 -15.00 -2.99
C LYS A 235 13.56 -15.34 -1.62
N PHE A 236 12.93 -16.24 -0.88
CA PHE A 236 13.37 -16.70 0.42
C PHE A 236 14.52 -17.70 0.32
N GLU A 237 14.45 -18.64 -0.64
CA GLU A 237 15.57 -19.53 -0.98
C GLU A 237 16.80 -18.73 -1.43
N GLU A 238 16.62 -17.74 -2.34
CA GLU A 238 17.69 -16.83 -2.80
C GLU A 238 18.41 -16.05 -1.68
N LEU A 239 17.87 -15.99 -0.45
CA LEU A 239 18.51 -15.31 0.68
C LEU A 239 19.41 -16.24 1.50
N LYS A 240 19.24 -17.56 1.36
CA LYS A 240 19.99 -18.58 2.12
C LYS A 240 21.27 -19.03 1.41
N ASP A 241 21.34 -18.80 0.09
CA ASP A 241 22.52 -18.99 -0.76
C ASP A 241 23.49 -17.80 -0.69
#